data_AF-A0A967XMD7-F1
#
_entry.id   AF-A0A967XMD7-F1
#
_cell.length_a   1.000
_cell.length_b   1.000
_cell.length_c   1.000
_cell.angle_alpha   90.00
_cell.angle_beta   90.00
_cell.angle_gamma   90.00
#
_symmetry.space_group_name_H-M   'P 1'
#
loop_
_entity.id
_entity.type
_entity.pdbx_description
1 polymer ?
#
loop_
_entity_poly.entity_id
_entity_poly.type
_entity_poly.pdbx_seq_one_letter_code
_entity_poly.pdbx_strand_id
1 'polypeptide(L)'
;QRKQHAALVALHGELEYSGVYREDGHSSAKTMMRHVAKLSPSQAAAVERGSRMVRTLPEVGAALAAGELGVAQFDLLGRVHGNPRVRVHMVDAQEWFLDKAGQLSFADFEVAVREWERLADMDGAAQANQRAHENRNARLDQNRFDL
;
A
#
# COMPACT_ATOMS: atom_id res chain seq x y z
N GLN A 1 20.99 2.66 -5.13
CA GLN A 1 19.87 3.01 -4.23
C GLN A 1 18.50 2.67 -4.82
N ARG A 2 17.94 3.43 -5.80
CA ARG A 2 16.58 3.15 -6.34
C ARG A 2 16.39 1.73 -6.92
N LYS A 3 17.24 1.33 -7.88
CA LYS A 3 17.20 -0.02 -8.48
C LYS A 3 17.38 -1.16 -7.46
N GLN A 4 18.23 -0.96 -6.45
CA GLN A 4 18.41 -1.94 -5.37
C GLN A 4 17.14 -2.07 -4.52
N HIS A 5 16.49 -0.95 -4.18
CA HIS A 5 15.23 -0.99 -3.45
C HIS A 5 14.12 -1.67 -4.28
N ALA A 6 14.03 -1.37 -5.57
CA ALA A 6 13.11 -2.04 -6.50
C ALA A 6 13.35 -3.56 -6.53
N ALA A 7 14.62 -4.00 -6.60
CA ALA A 7 14.97 -5.41 -6.57
C ALA A 7 14.58 -6.09 -5.25
N LEU A 8 14.75 -5.42 -4.10
CA LEU A 8 14.30 -5.95 -2.81
C LEU A 8 12.77 -6.08 -2.73
N VAL A 9 12.04 -5.10 -3.26
CA VAL A 9 10.57 -5.14 -3.36
C VAL A 9 10.10 -6.29 -4.24
N ALA A 10 10.72 -6.48 -5.40
CA ALA A 10 10.42 -7.60 -6.30
C ALA A 10 10.74 -8.95 -5.65
N LEU A 11 11.92 -9.08 -5.02
CA LEU A 11 12.32 -10.29 -4.29
C LEU A 11 11.34 -10.63 -3.18
N HIS A 12 10.91 -9.66 -2.38
CA HIS A 12 9.89 -9.91 -1.36
C HIS A 12 8.58 -10.42 -1.98
N GLY A 13 8.15 -9.81 -3.09
CA GLY A 13 6.97 -10.25 -3.82
C GLY A 13 7.05 -11.71 -4.28
N GLU A 14 8.22 -12.10 -4.80
CA GLU A 14 8.49 -13.47 -5.25
C GLU A 14 8.59 -14.47 -4.10
N LEU A 15 9.22 -14.09 -2.98
CA LEU A 15 9.26 -14.92 -1.78
C LEU A 15 7.86 -15.17 -1.23
N GLU A 16 6.99 -14.16 -1.23
CA GLU A 16 5.58 -14.31 -0.84
C GLU A 16 4.79 -15.20 -1.81
N TYR A 17 5.05 -15.11 -3.11
CA TYR A 17 4.39 -15.92 -4.12
C TYR A 17 4.81 -17.39 -4.06
N SER A 18 6.12 -17.64 -4.04
CA SER A 18 6.71 -18.99 -4.01
C SER A 18 6.55 -19.70 -2.66
N GLY A 19 6.54 -18.95 -1.55
CA GLY A 19 6.48 -19.52 -0.21
C GLY A 19 7.76 -20.22 0.26
N VAL A 20 8.86 -20.14 -0.50
CA VAL A 20 10.14 -20.84 -0.25
C VAL A 20 10.74 -20.53 1.13
N TYR A 21 10.41 -19.39 1.72
CA TYR A 21 10.84 -19.03 3.07
C TYR A 21 10.43 -20.07 4.12
N ARG A 22 9.34 -20.83 3.91
CA ARG A 22 8.90 -21.89 4.83
C ARG A 22 9.82 -23.11 4.77
N GLU A 23 10.27 -23.46 3.57
CA GLU A 23 11.23 -24.56 3.34
C GLU A 23 12.59 -24.22 3.94
N ASP A 24 12.98 -22.94 3.89
CA ASP A 24 14.18 -22.39 4.53
C ASP A 24 14.03 -22.19 6.06
N GLY A 25 12.89 -22.60 6.64
CA GLY A 25 12.64 -22.56 8.09
C GLY A 25 12.26 -21.19 8.66
N HIS A 26 11.95 -20.22 7.82
CA HIS A 26 11.52 -18.88 8.24
C HIS A 26 10.00 -18.77 8.33
N SER A 27 9.52 -17.96 9.28
CA SER A 27 8.08 -17.75 9.52
C SER A 27 7.38 -16.85 8.49
N SER A 28 8.15 -16.05 7.73
CA SER A 28 7.64 -15.16 6.69
C SER A 28 8.76 -14.75 5.71
N ALA A 29 8.40 -14.24 4.53
CA ALA A 29 9.35 -13.67 3.58
C ALA A 29 10.16 -12.53 4.20
N LYS A 30 9.50 -11.66 4.98
CA LYS A 30 10.15 -10.59 5.75
C LYS A 30 11.18 -11.13 6.75
N THR A 31 10.85 -12.18 7.48
CA THR A 31 11.78 -12.83 8.42
C THR A 31 13.00 -13.32 7.64
N MET A 32 12.79 -14.05 6.54
CA MET A 32 13.89 -14.52 5.66
C MET A 32 14.76 -13.37 5.15
N MET A 33 14.18 -12.28 4.63
CA MET A 33 14.96 -11.14 4.14
C MET A 33 15.79 -10.45 5.23
N ARG A 34 15.32 -10.41 6.49
CA ARG A 34 16.13 -9.91 7.60
C ARG A 34 17.35 -10.79 7.87
N HIS A 35 17.18 -12.11 7.83
CA HIS A 35 18.25 -13.06 8.16
C HIS A 35 19.23 -13.27 7.01
N VAL A 36 18.72 -13.45 5.79
CA VAL A 36 19.51 -13.76 4.59
C VAL A 36 20.09 -12.49 3.97
N ALA A 37 19.25 -11.48 3.69
CA ALA A 37 19.68 -10.23 3.06
C ALA A 37 20.16 -9.16 4.08
N LYS A 38 20.26 -9.51 5.36
CA LYS A 38 20.74 -8.65 6.46
C LYS A 38 20.04 -7.29 6.56
N LEU A 39 18.76 -7.24 6.17
CA LEU A 39 17.98 -6.01 6.26
C LEU A 39 17.67 -5.65 7.71
N SER A 40 17.72 -4.35 8.02
CA SER A 40 17.20 -3.85 9.28
C SER A 40 15.68 -4.10 9.37
N PRO A 41 15.10 -4.14 10.59
CA PRO A 41 13.65 -4.30 10.75
C PRO A 41 12.83 -3.23 10.00
N SER A 42 13.31 -1.98 9.99
CA SER A 42 12.63 -0.87 9.31
C SER A 42 12.69 -1.01 7.79
N GLN A 43 13.85 -1.39 7.23
CA GLN A 43 14.01 -1.65 5.80
C GLN A 43 13.15 -2.83 5.34
N ALA A 44 13.15 -3.94 6.09
CA ALA A 44 12.34 -5.11 5.76
C ALA A 44 10.83 -4.78 5.79
N ALA A 45 10.38 -3.96 6.75
CA ALA A 45 8.99 -3.51 6.80
C ALA A 45 8.64 -2.54 5.64
N ALA A 46 9.57 -1.68 5.21
CA ALA A 46 9.37 -0.82 4.04
C ALA A 46 9.24 -1.64 2.76
N VAL A 47 10.12 -2.63 2.58
CA VAL A 47 10.07 -3.57 1.44
C VAL A 47 8.78 -4.37 1.41
N GLU A 48 8.33 -4.91 2.55
CA GLU A 48 7.05 -5.62 2.67
C GLU A 48 5.87 -4.74 2.25
N ARG A 49 5.82 -3.49 2.74
CA ARG A 49 4.78 -2.52 2.35
C ARG A 49 4.84 -2.20 0.86
N GLY A 50 6.04 -1.93 0.34
CA GLY A 50 6.27 -1.67 -1.08
C GLY A 50 5.80 -2.83 -1.96
N SER A 51 6.11 -4.07 -1.58
CA SER A 51 5.68 -5.28 -2.29
C SER A 51 4.16 -5.41 -2.35
N ARG A 52 3.45 -5.06 -1.27
CA ARG A 52 1.98 -5.04 -1.28
C ARG A 52 1.42 -3.90 -2.13
N MET A 53 2.04 -2.73 -2.07
CA MET A 53 1.62 -1.55 -2.84
C MET A 53 1.71 -1.79 -4.35
N VAL A 54 2.84 -2.28 -4.85
CA VAL A 54 3.07 -2.44 -6.30
C VAL A 54 2.16 -3.48 -6.95
N ARG A 55 1.51 -4.35 -6.16
CA ARG A 55 0.48 -5.28 -6.66
C ARG A 55 -0.80 -4.56 -7.11
N THR A 56 -1.14 -3.44 -6.46
CA THR A 56 -2.29 -2.61 -6.85
C THR A 56 -1.88 -1.36 -7.61
N LEU A 57 -0.64 -0.91 -7.44
CA LEU A 57 -0.05 0.29 -8.06
C LEU A 57 1.18 -0.10 -8.91
N PRO A 58 0.99 -0.79 -10.06
CA PRO A 58 2.12 -1.29 -10.84
C PRO A 58 2.99 -0.18 -11.46
N GLU A 59 2.41 0.97 -11.83
CA GLU A 59 3.18 2.07 -12.43
C GLU A 59 4.12 2.72 -11.41
N VAL A 60 3.73 2.77 -10.12
CA VAL A 60 4.61 3.20 -9.03
C VAL A 60 5.82 2.28 -8.90
N GLY A 61 5.61 0.97 -9.03
CA GLY A 61 6.69 -0.01 -9.06
C GLY A 61 7.62 0.18 -10.27
N ALA A 62 7.05 0.40 -11.46
CA ALA A 62 7.80 0.66 -12.68
C ALA A 62 8.64 1.94 -12.58
N ALA A 63 8.07 3.03 -12.09
CA ALA A 63 8.76 4.31 -11.91
C ALA A 63 9.93 4.21 -10.91
N LEU A 64 9.79 3.42 -9.83
CA LEU A 64 10.90 3.14 -8.91
C LEU A 64 12.03 2.37 -9.61
N ALA A 65 11.68 1.37 -10.42
CA ALA A 65 12.65 0.54 -11.15
C ALA A 65 13.38 1.32 -12.26
N ALA A 66 12.66 2.19 -12.98
CA ALA A 66 13.21 3.13 -13.95
C ALA A 66 14.08 4.21 -13.27
N GLY A 67 13.85 4.46 -11.98
CA GLY A 67 14.58 5.44 -11.21
C GLY A 67 14.02 6.85 -11.35
N GLU A 68 12.77 6.97 -11.76
CA GLU A 68 11.98 8.21 -11.87
C GLU A 68 11.34 8.58 -10.53
N LEU A 69 11.05 7.58 -9.69
CA LEU A 69 10.52 7.77 -8.34
C LEU A 69 11.62 7.58 -7.28
N GLY A 70 11.78 8.55 -6.37
CA GLY A 70 12.70 8.44 -5.24
C GLY A 70 12.27 7.40 -4.20
N VAL A 71 13.24 6.77 -3.51
CA VAL A 71 12.94 5.77 -2.46
C VAL A 71 12.10 6.36 -1.33
N ALA A 72 12.39 7.60 -0.90
CA ALA A 72 11.62 8.26 0.15
C ALA A 72 10.16 8.57 -0.28
N GLN A 73 9.97 8.97 -1.54
CA GLN A 73 8.63 9.19 -2.14
C GLN A 73 7.86 7.86 -2.23
N PHE A 74 8.51 6.80 -2.71
CA PHE A 74 7.95 5.45 -2.74
C PHE A 74 7.55 4.94 -1.35
N ASP A 75 8.42 5.11 -0.34
CA ASP A 75 8.14 4.71 1.03
C ASP A 75 7.00 5.53 1.66
N LEU A 76 6.83 6.80 1.27
CA LEU A 76 5.69 7.62 1.67
C LEU A 76 4.39 7.06 1.08
N LEU A 77 4.35 6.80 -0.22
CA LEU A 77 3.19 6.18 -0.87
C LEU A 77 2.86 4.83 -0.24
N GLY A 78 3.88 4.03 0.10
CA GLY A 78 3.70 2.75 0.80
C GLY A 78 3.12 2.89 2.21
N ARG A 79 3.34 4.03 2.90
CA ARG A 79 2.68 4.31 4.18
C ARG A 79 1.21 4.67 3.99
N VAL A 80 0.90 5.53 3.02
CA VAL A 80 -0.48 5.93 2.67
C VAL A 80 -1.29 4.71 2.22
N HIS A 81 -0.72 3.87 1.36
CA HIS A 81 -1.31 2.60 0.91
C HIS A 81 -1.66 1.65 2.05
N GLY A 82 -0.98 1.77 3.20
CA GLY A 82 -1.29 1.03 4.41
C GLY A 82 -2.71 1.29 4.94
N ASN A 83 -3.23 2.51 4.79
CA ASN A 83 -4.58 2.86 5.22
C ASN A 83 -5.64 2.25 4.27
N PRO A 84 -6.48 1.29 4.72
CA PRO A 84 -7.46 0.64 3.87
C PRO A 84 -8.51 1.58 3.25
N ARG A 85 -8.82 2.70 3.92
CA ARG A 85 -9.84 3.66 3.46
C ARG A 85 -9.38 4.41 2.23
N VAL A 86 -8.12 4.82 2.20
CA VAL A 86 -7.54 5.59 1.08
C VAL A 86 -6.94 4.71 0.00
N ARG A 87 -6.49 3.50 0.34
CA ARG A 87 -5.83 2.57 -0.60
C ARG A 87 -6.63 2.33 -1.87
N VAL A 88 -7.95 2.20 -1.76
CA VAL A 88 -8.82 1.95 -2.91
C VAL A 88 -8.82 3.11 -3.91
N HIS A 89 -8.62 4.34 -3.42
CA HIS A 89 -8.57 5.56 -4.23
C HIS A 89 -7.19 5.81 -4.85
N MET A 90 -6.14 5.15 -4.36
CA MET A 90 -4.79 5.35 -4.88
C MET A 90 -4.61 4.82 -6.30
N VAL A 91 -5.41 3.83 -6.71
CA VAL A 91 -5.33 3.24 -8.07
C VAL A 91 -5.66 4.32 -9.10
N ASP A 92 -6.75 5.06 -8.88
CA ASP A 92 -7.18 6.13 -9.77
C ASP A 92 -6.25 7.36 -9.69
N ALA A 93 -5.59 7.57 -8.55
CA ALA A 93 -4.66 8.69 -8.33
C ALA A 93 -3.20 8.37 -8.70
N GLN A 94 -2.91 7.19 -9.23
CA GLN A 94 -1.54 6.73 -9.46
C GLN A 94 -0.73 7.67 -10.36
N GLU A 95 -1.32 8.07 -11.50
CA GLU A 95 -0.70 9.00 -12.45
C GLU A 95 -0.41 10.35 -11.79
N TRP A 96 -1.34 10.85 -10.97
CA TRP A 96 -1.17 12.10 -10.24
C TRP A 96 0.01 12.05 -9.26
N PHE A 97 0.20 10.94 -8.54
CA PHE A 97 1.37 10.80 -7.66
C PHE A 97 2.68 10.84 -8.44
N LEU A 98 2.74 10.18 -9.60
CA LEU A 98 3.94 10.15 -10.43
C LEU A 98 4.25 11.53 -11.04
N ASP A 99 3.21 12.24 -11.51
CA ASP A 99 3.33 13.63 -11.96
C ASP A 99 3.93 14.53 -10.86
N LYS A 100 3.38 14.47 -9.64
CA LYS A 100 3.90 15.25 -8.51
C LYS A 100 5.30 14.84 -8.10
N ALA A 101 5.61 13.56 -8.11
CA ALA A 101 6.93 13.07 -7.76
C ALA A 101 8.04 13.58 -8.71
N GLY A 102 7.71 13.76 -10.00
CA GLY A 102 8.64 14.29 -11.00
C GLY A 102 8.84 15.80 -10.95
N GLN A 103 7.89 16.55 -10.40
CA GLN A 103 7.91 18.03 -10.37
C GLN A 103 8.34 18.62 -9.03
N LEU A 104 8.08 17.92 -7.92
CA LEU A 104 8.19 18.49 -6.57
C LEU A 104 9.44 18.00 -5.84
N SER A 105 9.94 18.84 -4.92
CA SER A 105 10.85 18.40 -3.88
C SER A 105 10.18 17.33 -3.01
N PHE A 106 10.95 16.51 -2.28
CA PHE A 106 10.35 15.53 -1.37
C PHE A 106 9.43 16.19 -0.32
N ALA A 107 9.80 17.37 0.20
CA ALA A 107 8.99 18.07 1.20
C ALA A 107 7.64 18.52 0.62
N ASP A 108 7.64 19.12 -0.57
CA ASP A 108 6.40 19.57 -1.22
C ASP A 108 5.54 18.38 -1.70
N PHE A 109 6.19 17.32 -2.18
CA PHE A 109 5.54 16.06 -2.51
C PHE A 109 4.85 15.46 -1.27
N GLU A 110 5.52 15.46 -0.13
CA GLU A 110 4.93 14.97 1.12
C GLU A 110 3.70 15.79 1.51
N VAL A 111 3.78 17.12 1.46
CA VAL A 111 2.61 17.98 1.73
C VAL A 111 1.45 17.66 0.78
N ALA A 112 1.72 17.55 -0.52
CA ALA A 112 0.69 17.25 -1.52
C ALA A 112 0.03 15.88 -1.28
N VAL A 113 0.83 14.84 -1.02
CA VAL A 113 0.33 13.48 -0.75
C VAL A 113 -0.47 13.43 0.55
N ARG A 114 -0.06 14.16 1.59
CA ARG A 114 -0.79 14.21 2.86
C ARG A 114 -2.14 14.92 2.75
N GLU A 115 -2.19 15.99 1.97
CA GLU A 115 -3.46 16.67 1.71
C GLU A 115 -4.40 15.79 0.88
N TRP A 116 -3.87 15.11 -0.14
CA TRP A 116 -4.63 14.09 -0.87
C TRP A 116 -5.15 12.98 0.06
N GLU A 117 -4.31 12.45 0.94
CA GLU A 117 -4.67 11.40 1.91
C GLU A 117 -5.81 11.87 2.83
N ARG A 118 -5.73 13.11 3.32
CA ARG A 118 -6.76 13.71 4.17
C ARG A 118 -8.12 13.79 3.46
N LEU A 119 -8.15 14.24 2.20
CA LEU A 119 -9.38 14.32 1.41
C LEU A 119 -9.95 12.94 1.10
N ALA A 120 -9.10 12.00 0.65
CA ALA A 120 -9.52 10.64 0.35
C ALA A 120 -10.05 9.88 1.58
N ASP A 121 -9.49 10.12 2.78
CA ASP A 121 -9.97 9.47 4.01
C ASP A 121 -11.36 9.98 4.42
N MET A 122 -11.63 11.28 4.23
CA MET A 122 -12.97 11.85 4.45
C MET A 122 -14.02 11.20 3.55
N ASP A 123 -13.69 11.01 2.26
CA ASP A 123 -14.56 10.33 1.30
C ASP A 123 -14.75 8.85 1.68
N GLY A 124 -13.67 8.16 2.07
CA GLY A 124 -13.72 6.77 2.54
C GLY A 124 -14.58 6.59 3.80
N ALA A 125 -14.54 7.56 4.73
CA ALA A 125 -15.38 7.57 5.92
C ALA A 125 -16.87 7.76 5.57
N ALA A 126 -17.19 8.67 4.63
CA ALA A 126 -18.54 8.88 4.15
C ALA A 126 -19.12 7.60 3.50
N GLN A 127 -18.34 6.94 2.64
CA GLN A 127 -18.76 5.68 2.00
C GLN A 127 -18.99 4.55 3.02
N ALA A 128 -18.13 4.42 4.04
CA ALA A 128 -18.30 3.43 5.08
C ALA A 128 -19.58 3.66 5.91
N ASN A 129 -19.88 4.93 6.23
CA ASN A 129 -21.10 5.30 6.93
C ASN A 129 -22.36 5.02 6.10
N GLN A 130 -22.33 5.32 4.80
CA GLN A 130 -23.43 5.03 3.89
C GLN A 130 -23.72 3.53 3.82
N ARG A 131 -22.69 2.70 3.60
CA ARG A 131 -22.82 1.23 3.59
C ARG A 131 -23.36 0.70 4.93
N ALA A 132 -22.93 1.27 6.05
CA ALA A 132 -23.44 0.89 7.36
C ALA A 132 -24.92 1.27 7.56
N HIS A 133 -25.35 2.43 7.03
CA HIS A 133 -26.75 2.84 7.06
C HIS A 133 -27.64 1.97 6.17
N GLU A 134 -27.21 1.69 4.94
CA GLU A 134 -27.90 0.81 3.99
C GLU A 134 -28.06 -0.62 4.58
N ASN A 135 -27.00 -1.18 5.16
CA ASN A 135 -27.04 -2.49 5.80
C ASN A 135 -27.92 -2.53 7.07
N ARG A 136 -28.15 -1.38 7.73
CA ARG A 136 -29.05 -1.29 8.90
C ARG A 136 -30.53 -1.23 8.52
N ASN A 137 -30.87 -0.66 7.35
CA ASN A 137 -32.24 -0.61 6.87
C ASN A 137 -32.74 -1.95 6.26
N ALA A 138 -31.87 -2.93 6.07
CA ALA A 138 -32.21 -4.25 5.51
C ALA A 138 -32.53 -5.33 6.56
N ARG A 139 -32.98 -4.96 7.77
CA ARG A 139 -33.47 -5.91 8.78
C ARG A 139 -34.83 -5.47 9.34
N LEU A 140 -35.88 -5.66 8.54
CA LEU A 140 -37.23 -5.87 9.06
C LEU A 140 -37.38 -7.37 9.31
N ASP A 141 -37.20 -7.79 10.56
CA ASP A 141 -37.66 -9.11 10.99
C ASP A 141 -39.19 -9.10 10.98
N GLN A 142 -39.79 -9.82 10.03
CA GLN A 142 -41.21 -10.15 10.12
C GLN A 142 -41.38 -11.07 11.33
N ASN A 143 -41.66 -10.47 12.49
CA ASN A 143 -42.12 -11.21 13.64
C ASN A 143 -43.47 -11.84 13.27
N ARG A 144 -43.43 -13.10 12.83
CA ARG A 144 -44.59 -13.96 12.67
C ARG A 144 -45.06 -14.37 14.06
N PHE A 145 -45.91 -13.56 14.65
CA PHE A 145 -46.88 -14.03 15.64
C PHE A 145 -48.27 -13.78 15.07
N ASP A 146 -48.69 -14.68 14.18
CA ASP A 146 -50.10 -15.03 14.02
C ASP A 146 -50.46 -16.00 15.14
N LEU A 147 -51.40 -15.61 16.00
CA LEU A 147 -52.58 -16.36 16.46
C LEU A 147 -53.44 -15.47 17.38
#